data_AF-A0A2E3NV17-F1
#
_entry.id   AF-A0A2E3NV17-F1
#
_cell.length_a   1.000
_cell.length_b   1.000
_cell.length_c   1.000
_cell.angle_alpha   90.00
_cell.angle_beta   90.00
_cell.angle_gamma   90.00
#
_symmetry.space_group_name_H-M   'P 1'
#
loop_
_entity.id
_entity.type
_entity.pdbx_description
1 polymer ?
#
loop_
_entity_poly.entity_id
_entity_poly.type
_entity_poly.pdbx_seq_one_letter_code
_entity_poly.pdbx_strand_id
1 'polypeptide(L)'
;MIPATFLAGLIAASAWFSLNQEPPAPPPMPERPAIDAEIAKLTESMYVARQLDVGETEAARDYLALSMDLDILSLAEQLDGLNPQRRAAALSVLAEIHDYRANYPSTIETRESERQQQAFEAMRADVDAVLERAAELAPVGRLQF
;
A
#
# COMPACT_ATOMS: atom_id res chain seq x y z
N MET A 1 -62.12 26.49 -8.14
CA MET A 1 -62.38 25.04 -8.09
C MET A 1 -61.47 24.36 -9.09
N ILE A 2 -60.52 23.54 -8.64
CA ILE A 2 -59.65 22.76 -9.54
C ILE A 2 -60.44 21.53 -10.01
N PRO A 3 -60.52 21.24 -11.32
CA PRO A 3 -61.26 20.09 -11.81
C PRO A 3 -60.62 18.78 -11.36
N ALA A 4 -61.44 17.83 -10.89
CA ALA A 4 -61.00 16.54 -10.34
C ALA A 4 -60.14 15.69 -11.31
N THR A 5 -60.27 15.93 -12.62
CA THR A 5 -59.46 15.30 -13.67
C THR A 5 -57.99 15.76 -13.64
N PHE A 6 -57.71 16.98 -13.20
CA PHE A 6 -56.34 17.50 -13.08
C PHE A 6 -55.57 16.86 -11.92
N LEU A 7 -56.26 16.59 -10.81
CA LEU A 7 -55.71 15.86 -9.65
C LEU A 7 -55.47 14.38 -9.96
N ALA A 8 -56.36 13.74 -10.71
CA ALA A 8 -56.18 12.35 -11.15
C ALA A 8 -54.96 12.18 -12.09
N GLY A 9 -54.71 13.14 -12.98
CA GLY A 9 -53.55 13.13 -13.87
C GLY A 9 -52.21 13.25 -13.14
N LEU A 10 -52.15 14.07 -12.08
CA LEU A 10 -50.93 14.23 -11.27
C LEU A 10 -50.61 12.99 -10.43
N ILE A 11 -51.63 12.28 -9.92
CA ILE A 11 -51.45 11.04 -9.15
C ILE A 11 -51.02 9.89 -10.08
N ALA A 12 -51.58 9.81 -11.29
CA ALA A 12 -51.17 8.81 -12.27
C ALA A 12 -49.72 9.05 -12.76
N ALA A 13 -49.33 10.30 -12.99
CA ALA A 13 -47.98 10.65 -13.41
C ALA A 13 -46.92 10.38 -12.33
N SER A 14 -47.24 10.63 -11.05
CA SER A 14 -46.32 10.34 -9.94
C SER A 14 -46.18 8.84 -9.67
N ALA A 15 -47.26 8.08 -9.80
CA ALA A 15 -47.23 6.62 -9.67
C ALA A 15 -46.43 5.97 -10.81
N TRP A 16 -46.59 6.43 -12.05
CA TRP A 16 -45.86 5.92 -13.20
C TRP A 16 -44.36 6.28 -13.14
N PHE A 17 -44.04 7.49 -12.68
CA PHE A 17 -42.65 7.91 -12.48
C PHE A 17 -41.96 7.05 -11.42
N SER A 18 -42.59 6.83 -10.26
CA SER A 18 -42.01 6.00 -9.19
C SER A 18 -41.92 4.50 -9.54
N LEU A 19 -42.80 3.98 -10.40
CA LEU A 19 -42.78 2.58 -10.84
C LEU A 19 -41.75 2.30 -11.95
N ASN A 20 -41.35 3.32 -12.71
CA ASN A 20 -40.36 3.21 -13.79
C ASN A 20 -38.97 3.76 -13.43
N GLN A 21 -38.75 4.18 -12.18
CA GLN A 21 -37.39 4.42 -11.72
C GLN A 21 -36.75 3.07 -11.41
N GLU A 22 -35.72 2.71 -12.18
CA GLU A 22 -34.74 1.72 -11.73
C GLU A 22 -34.33 2.11 -10.30
N PRO A 23 -34.38 1.19 -9.32
CA PRO A 23 -33.98 1.51 -7.96
C PRO A 23 -32.60 2.16 -8.02
N PRO A 24 -32.36 3.27 -7.29
CA PRO A 24 -31.06 3.93 -7.31
C PRO A 24 -30.03 2.84 -7.00
N ALA A 25 -29.08 2.66 -7.92
CA ALA A 25 -28.01 1.70 -7.74
C ALA A 25 -27.45 1.91 -6.32
N PRO A 26 -27.26 0.85 -5.53
CA PRO A 26 -26.66 1.00 -4.22
C PRO A 26 -25.39 1.84 -4.38
N PRO A 27 -25.12 2.82 -3.48
CA PRO A 27 -23.88 3.57 -3.56
C PRO A 27 -22.75 2.55 -3.68
N PRO A 28 -21.76 2.77 -4.57
CA PRO A 28 -20.68 1.81 -4.73
C PRO A 28 -20.15 1.51 -3.33
N MET A 29 -20.22 0.24 -2.92
CA MET A 29 -19.62 -0.16 -1.66
C MET A 29 -18.16 0.27 -1.74
N PRO A 30 -17.58 0.86 -0.69
CA PRO A 30 -16.15 1.14 -0.69
C PRO A 30 -15.46 -0.19 -0.99
N GLU A 31 -14.75 -0.23 -2.12
CA GLU A 31 -13.89 -1.33 -2.48
C GLU A 31 -13.05 -1.66 -1.22
N ARG A 32 -13.09 -2.91 -0.76
CA ARG A 32 -12.22 -3.41 0.33
C ARG A 32 -10.98 -4.17 -0.20
N PRO A 33 -10.11 -3.59 -1.06
CA PRO A 33 -8.73 -4.05 -1.23
C PRO A 33 -7.86 -3.82 0.02
N ALA A 34 -8.34 -3.07 1.02
CA ALA A 34 -7.56 -2.76 2.22
C ALA A 34 -7.45 -3.93 3.21
N ILE A 35 -8.45 -4.81 3.32
CA ILE A 35 -8.46 -5.82 4.39
C ILE A 35 -7.33 -6.84 4.21
N ASP A 36 -7.08 -7.30 2.99
CA ASP A 36 -6.03 -8.29 2.73
C ASP A 36 -4.64 -7.70 3.02
N ALA A 37 -4.41 -6.42 2.69
CA ALA A 37 -3.18 -5.71 3.03
C ALA A 37 -3.01 -5.54 4.55
N GLU A 38 -4.09 -5.23 5.28
CA GLU A 38 -4.05 -5.16 6.75
C GLU A 38 -3.82 -6.54 7.38
N ILE A 39 -4.40 -7.61 6.82
CA ILE A 39 -4.15 -9.00 7.27
C ILE A 39 -2.68 -9.38 7.03
N ALA A 40 -2.12 -9.03 5.87
CA ALA A 40 -0.71 -9.30 5.56
C ALA A 40 0.21 -8.58 6.56
N LYS A 41 0.01 -7.27 6.78
CA LYS A 41 0.78 -6.48 7.75
C LYS A 41 0.68 -7.01 9.18
N LEU A 42 -0.51 -7.44 9.62
CA LEU A 42 -0.70 -8.03 10.94
C LEU A 42 0.00 -9.40 11.06
N THR A 43 -0.03 -10.19 9.98
CA THR A 43 0.64 -11.49 9.92
C THR A 43 2.16 -11.32 10.00
N GLU A 44 2.71 -10.37 9.24
CA GLU A 44 4.12 -10.00 9.27
C GLU A 44 4.54 -9.52 10.67
N SER A 45 3.77 -8.62 11.27
CA SER A 45 4.01 -8.10 12.62
C SER A 45 4.01 -9.21 13.68
N MET A 46 3.06 -10.14 13.60
CA MET A 46 2.99 -11.28 14.50
C MET A 46 4.20 -12.22 14.34
N TYR A 47 4.64 -12.46 13.10
CA TYR A 47 5.82 -13.30 12.85
C TYR A 47 7.09 -12.68 13.44
N VAL A 48 7.29 -11.38 13.25
CA VAL A 48 8.41 -10.63 13.83
C VAL A 48 8.36 -10.68 15.35
N ALA A 49 7.20 -10.39 15.95
CA ALA A 49 7.03 -10.44 17.41
C ALA A 49 7.43 -11.82 17.96
N ARG A 50 7.00 -12.90 17.31
CA ARG A 50 7.36 -14.26 17.69
C ARG A 50 8.87 -14.50 17.65
N GLN A 51 9.55 -14.04 16.59
CA GLN A 51 11.01 -14.23 16.48
C GLN A 51 11.76 -13.45 17.57
N LEU A 52 11.28 -12.25 17.91
CA LEU A 52 11.82 -11.47 19.02
C LEU A 52 11.60 -12.18 20.37
N ASP A 53 10.42 -12.76 20.61
CA ASP A 53 10.10 -13.48 21.86
C ASP A 53 10.98 -14.72 22.09
N VAL A 54 11.42 -15.39 21.01
CA VAL A 54 12.31 -16.56 21.10
C VAL A 54 13.80 -16.20 21.01
N GLY A 55 14.14 -14.91 20.93
CA GLY A 55 15.52 -14.42 20.88
C GLY A 55 16.18 -14.44 19.49
N GLU A 56 15.44 -14.81 18.44
CA GLU A 56 15.91 -14.93 17.06
C GLU A 56 15.90 -13.55 16.37
N THR A 57 16.67 -12.61 16.91
CA THR A 57 16.67 -11.19 16.48
C THR A 57 17.20 -10.98 15.06
N GLU A 58 18.14 -11.81 14.60
CA GLU A 58 18.64 -11.76 13.22
C GLU A 58 17.57 -12.20 12.23
N ALA A 59 16.88 -13.31 12.51
CA ALA A 59 15.76 -13.79 11.68
C ALA A 59 14.62 -12.77 11.61
N ALA A 60 14.32 -12.09 12.73
CA ALA A 60 13.33 -11.01 12.78
C ALA A 60 13.72 -9.84 11.86
N ARG A 61 14.99 -9.40 11.91
CA ARG A 61 15.52 -8.32 11.07
C ARG A 61 15.50 -8.69 9.59
N ASP A 62 15.95 -9.90 9.28
CA ASP A 62 16.02 -10.41 7.92
C ASP A 62 14.62 -10.53 7.30
N TYR A 63 13.64 -11.02 8.06
CA TYR A 63 12.25 -11.06 7.61
C TYR A 63 11.68 -9.65 7.34
N LEU A 64 11.93 -8.69 8.24
CA LEU A 64 11.53 -7.29 8.03
C LEU A 64 12.19 -6.69 6.78
N ALA A 65 13.48 -6.94 6.57
CA ALA A 65 14.18 -6.45 5.39
C ALA A 65 13.53 -6.97 4.09
N LEU A 66 13.16 -8.26 4.07
CA LEU A 66 12.48 -8.88 2.93
C LEU A 66 11.08 -8.31 2.70
N SER A 67 10.26 -8.17 3.74
CA SER A 67 8.92 -7.56 3.62
C SER A 67 9.03 -6.13 3.05
N MET A 68 9.98 -5.35 3.57
CA MET A 68 10.22 -3.99 3.11
C MET A 68 10.66 -3.90 1.64
N ASP A 69 11.40 -4.88 1.10
CA ASP A 69 11.84 -4.87 -0.31
C ASP A 69 10.64 -4.75 -1.27
N LEU A 70 9.57 -5.50 -1.00
CA LEU A 70 8.35 -5.48 -1.83
C LEU A 70 7.60 -4.15 -1.69
N ASP A 71 7.50 -3.63 -0.46
CA ASP A 71 6.86 -2.35 -0.19
C ASP A 71 7.62 -1.18 -0.83
N ILE A 72 8.96 -1.24 -0.86
CA ILE A 72 9.82 -0.24 -1.51
C ILE A 72 9.54 -0.20 -3.02
N LEU A 73 9.53 -1.36 -3.69
CA LEU A 73 9.25 -1.43 -5.13
C LEU A 73 7.83 -0.93 -5.44
N SER A 74 6.84 -1.35 -4.65
CA SER A 74 5.45 -0.89 -4.79
C SER A 74 5.29 0.63 -4.59
N LEU A 75 6.00 1.20 -3.62
CA LEU A 75 6.00 2.64 -3.39
C LEU A 75 6.70 3.38 -4.53
N ALA A 76 7.81 2.85 -5.05
CA ALA A 76 8.58 3.43 -6.14
C ALA A 76 7.74 3.63 -7.40
N GLU A 77 6.93 2.63 -7.77
CA GLU A 77 6.00 2.70 -8.91
C GLU A 77 4.96 3.82 -8.77
N GLN A 78 4.61 4.19 -7.54
CA GLN A 78 3.60 5.19 -7.25
C GLN A 78 4.15 6.61 -7.10
N LEU A 79 5.48 6.78 -6.92
CA LEU A 79 6.11 8.05 -6.56
C LEU A 79 5.77 9.20 -7.52
N ASP A 80 5.74 8.93 -8.83
CA ASP A 80 5.48 9.97 -9.85
C ASP A 80 4.00 10.41 -9.87
N GLY A 81 3.09 9.59 -9.35
CA GLY A 81 1.67 9.92 -9.20
C GLY A 81 1.34 10.68 -7.91
N LEU A 82 2.29 10.78 -6.97
CA LEU A 82 2.08 11.49 -5.71
C LEU A 82 2.17 13.01 -5.89
N ASN A 83 1.38 13.74 -5.10
CA ASN A 83 1.56 15.17 -4.99
C ASN A 83 2.96 15.50 -4.39
N PRO A 84 3.49 16.72 -4.59
CA PRO A 84 4.86 17.06 -4.20
C PRO A 84 5.16 16.82 -2.71
N GLN A 85 4.21 17.10 -1.82
CA GLN A 85 4.40 16.90 -0.38
C GLN A 85 4.50 15.42 -0.01
N ARG A 86 3.60 14.58 -0.54
CA ARG A 86 3.63 13.13 -0.30
C ARG A 86 4.84 12.48 -0.93
N ARG A 87 5.22 12.93 -2.13
CA ARG A 87 6.44 12.48 -2.81
C ARG A 87 7.68 12.79 -1.97
N ALA A 88 7.80 14.02 -1.46
CA ALA A 88 8.90 14.42 -0.59
C ALA A 88 8.96 13.56 0.67
N ALA A 89 7.82 13.32 1.34
CA ALA A 89 7.76 12.44 2.51
C ALA A 89 8.16 10.99 2.19
N ALA A 90 7.68 10.43 1.07
CA ALA A 90 8.04 9.08 0.64
C ALA A 90 9.54 8.97 0.35
N LEU A 91 10.13 9.95 -0.35
CA LEU A 91 11.57 9.99 -0.61
C LEU A 91 12.38 10.09 0.68
N SER A 92 11.95 10.88 1.66
CA SER A 92 12.61 10.94 2.97
C SER A 92 12.57 9.60 3.71
N VAL A 93 11.44 8.87 3.67
CA VAL A 93 11.34 7.54 4.29
C VAL A 93 12.30 6.56 3.61
N LEU A 94 12.31 6.54 2.28
CA LEU A 94 13.20 5.67 1.50
C LEU A 94 14.67 6.00 1.74
N ALA A 95 15.04 7.28 1.86
CA ALA A 95 16.39 7.70 2.21
C ALA A 95 16.80 7.25 3.64
N GLU A 96 15.88 7.30 4.60
CA GLU A 96 16.14 6.79 5.95
C GLU A 96 16.32 5.26 5.97
N ILE A 97 15.56 4.54 5.14
CA ILE A 97 15.74 3.08 4.96
C ILE A 97 17.11 2.78 4.34
N HIS A 98 17.53 3.56 3.34
CA HIS A 98 18.86 3.46 2.72
C HIS A 98 19.97 3.62 3.77
N ASP A 99 19.90 4.68 4.58
CA ASP A 99 20.86 4.93 5.66
C ASP A 99 20.85 3.80 6.71
N TYR A 100 19.67 3.29 7.08
CA TYR A 100 19.55 2.17 8.01
C TYR A 100 20.26 0.92 7.47
N ARG A 101 20.03 0.55 6.20
CA ARG A 101 20.62 -0.65 5.59
C ARG A 101 22.14 -0.55 5.43
N ALA A 102 22.67 0.64 5.19
CA ALA A 102 24.11 0.86 5.18
C ALA A 102 24.78 0.53 6.54
N ASN A 103 24.05 0.73 7.64
CA ASN A 103 24.54 0.44 8.99
C ASN A 103 24.19 -0.99 9.47
N TYR A 104 23.13 -1.58 8.93
CA TYR A 104 22.60 -2.89 9.33
C TYR A 104 22.27 -3.75 8.09
N PRO A 105 23.29 -4.25 7.37
CA PRO A 105 23.05 -5.06 6.17
C PRO A 105 22.33 -6.37 6.52
N SER A 106 21.41 -6.79 5.66
CA SER A 106 20.74 -8.09 5.78
C SER A 106 21.69 -9.23 5.44
N THR A 107 21.57 -10.34 6.17
CA THR A 107 22.39 -11.55 5.99
C THR A 107 21.64 -12.69 5.33
N ILE A 108 20.44 -12.45 4.79
CA ILE A 108 19.62 -13.51 4.17
C ILE A 108 20.40 -14.17 3.03
N GLU A 109 20.65 -15.45 3.22
CA GLU A 109 21.00 -16.40 2.17
C GLU A 109 19.74 -17.19 1.80
N THR A 110 19.33 -17.15 0.54
CA THR A 110 18.21 -17.96 0.06
C THR A 110 18.70 -19.39 -0.17
N ARG A 111 18.03 -20.39 0.42
CA ARG A 111 18.31 -21.82 0.18
C ARG A 111 17.61 -22.35 -1.07
N GLU A 112 17.27 -21.44 -1.98
CA GLU A 112 16.42 -21.72 -3.13
C GLU A 112 17.25 -22.24 -4.31
N SER A 113 16.58 -22.68 -5.38
CA SER A 113 17.29 -23.05 -6.61
C SER A 113 18.09 -21.87 -7.18
N GLU A 114 19.17 -22.15 -7.93
CA GLU A 114 20.02 -21.10 -8.55
C GLU A 114 19.21 -20.04 -9.31
N ARG A 115 18.13 -20.44 -9.99
CA ARG A 115 17.24 -19.51 -10.71
C ARG A 115 16.48 -18.57 -9.77
N GLN A 116 15.97 -19.08 -8.65
CA GLN A 116 15.26 -18.26 -7.67
C GLN A 116 16.23 -17.34 -6.93
N GLN A 117 17.45 -17.80 -6.66
CA GLN A 117 18.51 -16.97 -6.09
C GLN A 117 18.87 -15.81 -7.03
N GLN A 118 19.04 -16.07 -8.33
CA GLN A 118 19.27 -15.01 -9.32
C GLN A 118 18.11 -14.00 -9.39
N ALA A 119 16.86 -14.47 -9.36
CA ALA A 119 15.69 -13.58 -9.36
C ALA A 119 15.65 -12.72 -8.09
N PHE A 120 16.02 -13.28 -6.95
CA PHE A 120 16.10 -12.58 -5.68
C PHE A 120 17.20 -11.51 -5.67
N GLU A 121 18.39 -11.84 -6.19
CA GLU A 121 19.50 -10.90 -6.33
C GLU A 121 19.15 -9.74 -7.27
N ALA A 122 18.44 -10.02 -8.37
CA ALA A 122 17.94 -8.98 -9.28
C ALA A 122 16.96 -8.04 -8.58
N MET A 123 15.98 -8.58 -7.85
CA MET A 123 15.03 -7.79 -7.06
C MET A 123 15.74 -6.90 -6.04
N ARG A 124 16.75 -7.43 -5.33
CA ARG A 124 17.54 -6.64 -4.38
C ARG A 124 18.30 -5.50 -5.06
N ALA A 125 18.89 -5.75 -6.23
CA ALA A 125 19.57 -4.71 -6.99
C ALA A 125 18.60 -3.59 -7.43
N ASP A 126 17.37 -3.94 -7.81
CA ASP A 126 16.33 -2.95 -8.15
C ASP A 126 15.95 -2.11 -6.92
N VAL A 127 15.78 -2.74 -5.76
CA VAL A 127 15.51 -2.05 -4.49
C VAL A 127 16.65 -1.09 -4.13
N ASP A 128 17.90 -1.55 -4.22
CA ASP A 128 19.08 -0.74 -3.90
C ASP A 128 19.15 0.49 -4.81
N ALA A 129 18.86 0.34 -6.11
CA ALA A 129 18.81 1.46 -7.05
C ALA A 129 17.69 2.47 -6.71
N VAL A 130 16.53 2.00 -6.26
CA VAL A 130 15.45 2.88 -5.77
C VAL A 130 15.90 3.66 -4.54
N LEU A 131 16.54 2.97 -3.58
CA LEU A 131 16.98 3.55 -2.32
C LEU A 131 18.10 4.59 -2.53
N GLU A 132 19.10 4.29 -3.37
CA GLU A 132 20.18 5.21 -3.72
C GLU A 132 19.61 6.48 -4.36
N ARG A 133 18.73 6.32 -5.35
CA ARG A 133 18.06 7.45 -6.00
C ARG A 133 17.19 8.26 -5.03
N ALA A 134 16.52 7.60 -4.11
CA ALA A 134 15.72 8.30 -3.10
C ALA A 134 16.61 9.13 -2.16
N ALA A 135 17.75 8.60 -1.75
CA ALA A 135 18.73 9.32 -0.92
C ALA A 135 19.28 10.57 -1.61
N GLU A 136 19.49 10.54 -2.94
CA GLU A 136 19.91 11.71 -3.71
C GLU A 136 18.82 12.80 -3.83
N LEU A 137 17.55 12.39 -3.89
CA LEU A 137 16.42 13.26 -4.17
C LEU A 137 15.65 13.72 -2.92
N ALA A 138 15.90 13.10 -1.76
CA ALA A 138 15.19 13.41 -0.54
C ALA A 138 15.48 14.85 -0.07
N PRO A 139 14.47 15.58 0.43
CA PRO A 139 14.69 16.91 0.99
C PRO A 139 15.59 16.82 2.24
N VAL A 140 16.47 17.81 2.40
CA VAL A 140 17.40 17.88 3.55
C VAL A 140 16.62 18.15 4.84
N GLY A 141 16.50 17.13 5.69
CA GLY A 141 15.85 17.19 6.99
C GLY A 141 15.36 15.82 7.43
N ARG A 142 15.80 15.34 8.60
CA ARG A 142 15.34 14.06 9.17
C ARG A 142 13.82 14.11 9.41
N LEU A 143 13.12 13.02 9.11
CA LEU A 143 11.72 12.86 9.48
C LEU A 143 11.56 13.08 10.99
N GLN A 144 10.71 14.03 11.39
CA GLN A 144 10.26 14.17 12.77
C GLN A 144 8.91 13.46 12.85
N PHE A 145 8.88 12.28 13.47
CA PHE A 145 7.66 11.55 13.79
C PHE A 145 7.08 12.04 15.12
#